data_AF-A0A7V9ZTJ2-F1
#
_entry.id   AF-A0A7V9ZTJ2-F1
#
_cell.length_a   1.000
_cell.length_b   1.000
_cell.length_c   1.000
_cell.angle_alpha   90.00
_cell.angle_beta   90.00
_cell.angle_gamma   90.00
#
_symmetry.space_group_name_H-M   'P 1'
#
loop_
_entity.id
_entity.type
_entity.pdbx_description
1 polymer ?
#
loop_
_entity_poly.entity_id
_entity_poly.type
_entity_poly.pdbx_seq_one_letter_code
_entity_poly.pdbx_strand_id
1 'polypeptide(L)'
;MKNEKTKLGDMPTEDFRRFGHEIIDWIADYYENLETFPVLSQIEPNELKNSLPKSAPEQGEDFAEVLKDVERLILPAVTHWNHPNFHGLFST
;
A
#
# COMPACT_ATOMS: atom_id res chain seq x y z
N MET A 1 18.31 30.11 22.88
CA MET A 1 18.66 29.32 21.68
C MET A 1 17.46 28.47 21.34
N LYS A 2 16.73 28.80 20.27
CA LYS A 2 15.57 28.00 19.83
C LYS A 2 16.14 26.72 19.21
N ASN A 3 15.70 25.56 19.70
CA ASN A 3 15.98 24.27 19.06
C ASN A 3 15.33 24.29 17.67
N GLU A 4 16.11 24.59 16.63
CA GLU A 4 15.77 24.20 15.28
C GLU A 4 15.82 22.68 15.25
N LYS A 5 14.67 22.04 15.50
CA LYS A 5 14.49 20.63 15.17
C LYS A 5 14.81 20.50 13.68
N THR A 6 15.85 19.74 13.37
CA THR A 6 16.21 19.36 12.00
C THR A 6 14.94 18.95 11.27
N LYS A 7 14.59 19.65 10.20
CA LYS A 7 13.45 19.32 9.35
C LYS A 7 13.88 18.07 8.58
N LEU A 8 13.57 16.88 9.09
CA LEU A 8 14.06 15.58 8.59
C LEU A 8 13.57 15.23 7.17
N GLY A 9 12.83 16.11 6.50
CA GLY A 9 12.14 15.80 5.24
C GLY A 9 10.87 14.97 5.44
N ASP A 10 10.50 14.69 6.70
CA ASP A 10 9.34 13.87 7.05
C ASP A 10 8.02 14.54 6.65
N MET A 11 7.02 13.71 6.39
CA MET A 11 5.64 14.12 6.17
C MET A 11 5.16 15.03 7.32
N PRO A 12 4.53 16.18 7.04
CA PRO A 12 3.94 17.03 8.06
C PRO A 12 2.96 16.27 8.95
N THR A 13 2.92 16.58 10.25
CA THR A 13 2.08 15.82 11.21
C THR A 13 0.58 15.88 10.91
N GLU A 14 0.12 16.94 10.25
CA GLU A 14 -1.28 17.06 9.84
C GLU A 14 -1.60 16.13 8.68
N ASP A 15 -0.72 16.07 7.68
CA ASP A 15 -0.82 15.11 6.57
C ASP A 15 -0.71 13.67 7.08
N PHE A 16 0.22 13.40 7.99
CA PHE A 16 0.35 12.09 8.61
C PHE A 16 -0.94 11.65 9.30
N ARG A 17 -1.58 12.56 10.05
CA ARG A 17 -2.87 12.26 10.69
C ARG A 17 -3.96 12.02 9.65
N ARG A 18 -4.06 12.88 8.64
CA ARG A 18 -5.07 12.78 7.58
C ARG A 18 -4.94 11.46 6.81
N PHE A 19 -3.77 11.20 6.23
CA PHE A 19 -3.51 9.95 5.50
C PHE A 19 -3.55 8.72 6.41
N GLY A 20 -3.17 8.85 7.68
CA GLY A 20 -3.34 7.77 8.65
C GLY A 20 -4.80 7.34 8.83
N HIS A 21 -5.74 8.31 8.88
CA HIS A 21 -7.16 8.00 8.90
C HIS A 21 -7.64 7.39 7.57
N GLU A 22 -7.23 7.97 6.43
CA GLU A 22 -7.57 7.43 5.09
C GLU A 22 -7.10 5.97 4.93
N ILE A 23 -5.90 5.64 5.41
CA ILE A 23 -5.37 4.26 5.39
C ILE A 23 -6.19 3.33 6.29
N ILE A 24 -6.60 3.78 7.47
CA ILE A 24 -7.41 2.96 8.37
C ILE A 24 -8.74 2.60 7.72
N ASP A 25 -9.40 3.60 7.11
CA ASP A 25 -10.66 3.40 6.39
C ASP A 25 -10.45 2.44 5.21
N TRP A 26 -9.38 2.62 4.42
CA TRP A 26 -9.03 1.74 3.32
C TRP A 26 -8.77 0.29 3.76
N ILE A 27 -8.06 0.06 4.88
CA ILE A 27 -7.83 -1.29 5.42
C ILE A 27 -9.16 -1.92 5.85
N ALA A 28 -10.06 -1.15 6.48
CA ALA A 28 -11.37 -1.63 6.88
C ALA A 28 -12.19 -2.07 5.66
N ASP A 29 -12.25 -1.22 4.63
CA ASP A 29 -12.93 -1.50 3.36
C ASP A 29 -12.34 -2.72 2.65
N TYR A 30 -11.01 -2.88 2.68
CA TYR A 30 -10.33 -4.07 2.15
C TYR A 30 -10.78 -5.35 2.84
N TYR A 31 -10.91 -5.35 4.17
CA TYR A 31 -11.38 -6.52 4.91
C TYR A 31 -12.88 -6.79 4.70
N GLU A 32 -13.71 -5.74 4.61
CA GLU A 32 -15.15 -5.88 4.31
C GLU A 32 -15.37 -6.50 2.92
N ASN A 33 -14.52 -6.15 1.94
CA ASN A 33 -14.62 -6.62 0.57
C ASN A 33 -13.65 -7.77 0.25
N LEU A 34 -13.00 -8.37 1.25
CA LEU A 34 -11.91 -9.32 1.05
C LEU A 34 -12.29 -10.51 0.15
N GLU A 35 -13.52 -10.99 0.29
CA GLU A 35 -14.06 -12.13 -0.46
C GLU A 35 -14.29 -11.84 -1.95
N THR A 36 -14.23 -10.57 -2.36
CA THR A 36 -14.37 -10.18 -3.77
C THR A 36 -13.07 -10.33 -4.56
N PHE A 37 -11.93 -10.44 -3.88
CA PHE A 37 -10.61 -10.59 -4.50
C PHE A 37 -10.29 -12.06 -4.80
N PRO A 38 -9.58 -12.36 -5.91
CA PRO A 38 -9.07 -13.71 -6.13
C PRO A 38 -8.06 -14.07 -5.04
N VAL A 39 -8.21 -15.24 -4.41
CA VAL A 39 -7.33 -15.69 -3.31
C VAL A 39 -5.84 -15.61 -3.68
N LEU A 40 -5.49 -16.18 -4.84
CA LEU A 40 -4.15 -16.15 -5.40
C LEU A 40 -4.04 -15.01 -6.41
N SER A 41 -2.93 -14.29 -6.34
CA SER A 41 -2.55 -13.28 -7.32
C SER A 41 -2.57 -13.84 -8.75
N GLN A 42 -3.03 -13.03 -9.70
CA GLN A 42 -3.20 -13.43 -11.10
C GLN A 42 -2.18 -12.78 -12.06
N ILE A 43 -1.19 -12.05 -11.52
CA ILE A 43 -0.20 -11.36 -12.35
C ILE A 43 0.90 -12.32 -12.85
N GLU A 44 1.52 -11.95 -13.96
CA GLU A 44 2.65 -12.70 -14.51
C GLU A 44 3.98 -12.38 -13.79
N PRO A 45 4.97 -13.29 -13.80
CA PRO A 45 6.28 -13.03 -13.25
C PRO A 45 6.93 -11.77 -13.84
N ASN A 46 7.41 -10.88 -12.97
CA ASN A 46 7.99 -9.56 -13.27
C ASN A 46 7.00 -8.49 -13.75
N GLU A 47 5.70 -8.76 -13.86
CA GLU A 47 4.73 -7.75 -14.32
C GLU A 47 4.75 -6.49 -13.44
N LEU A 48 4.63 -6.65 -12.12
CA LEU A 48 4.74 -5.54 -11.16
C LEU A 48 6.09 -4.82 -11.23
N LYS A 49 7.19 -5.56 -11.38
CA LYS A 49 8.52 -4.95 -11.51
C LYS A 49 8.61 -4.06 -12.75
N ASN A 50 8.00 -4.49 -13.85
CA ASN A 50 8.01 -3.78 -15.12
C ASN A 50 7.05 -2.58 -15.13
N SER A 51 6.05 -2.54 -14.25
CA SER A 51 5.12 -1.41 -14.13
C SER A 51 5.65 -0.27 -13.26
N LEU A 52 6.70 -0.52 -12.46
CA LEU A 52 7.33 0.48 -11.61
C LEU A 52 8.48 1.23 -12.32
N PRO A 53 8.81 2.46 -11.87
CA PRO A 53 10.00 3.18 -12.34
C PRO A 53 11.29 2.39 -12.11
N LYS A 54 12.27 2.57 -13.00
CA LYS A 54 13.58 1.87 -12.91
C LYS A 54 14.46 2.33 -11.75
N SER A 55 14.17 3.50 -11.19
CA SER A 55 14.89 4.11 -10.08
C SER A 55 13.91 4.87 -9.20
N ALA A 56 14.24 5.04 -7.93
CA ALA A 56 13.48 5.88 -7.02
C ALA A 56 13.40 7.33 -7.54
N PRO A 57 12.30 8.04 -7.26
CA PRO A 57 12.20 9.45 -7.63
C PRO A 57 13.18 10.30 -6.81
N GLU A 58 13.74 11.35 -7.42
CA GLU A 58 14.67 12.26 -6.75
C GLU A 58 13.96 13.16 -5.72
N GLN A 59 12.65 13.31 -5.86
CA GLN A 59 11.78 14.11 -5.00
C GLN A 59 10.62 13.25 -4.52
N GLY A 60 10.11 13.54 -3.32
CA GLY A 60 8.93 12.85 -2.80
C GLY A 60 7.70 13.06 -3.69
N GLU A 61 6.91 12.01 -3.84
CA GLU A 61 5.63 12.04 -4.54
C GLU A 61 4.51 12.39 -3.55
N ASP A 62 3.37 12.86 -4.09
CA ASP A 62 2.17 13.01 -3.28
C ASP A 62 1.74 11.65 -2.75
N PHE A 63 1.49 11.55 -1.45
CA PHE A 63 1.12 10.29 -0.82
C PHE A 63 -0.23 9.76 -1.34
N ALA A 64 -1.12 10.62 -1.83
CA ALA A 64 -2.34 10.19 -2.50
C ALA A 64 -2.05 9.39 -3.78
N GLU A 65 -1.00 9.74 -4.53
CA GLU A 65 -0.57 8.96 -5.71
C GLU A 65 0.04 7.61 -5.28
N VAL A 66 0.77 7.59 -4.17
CA VAL A 66 1.29 6.35 -3.59
C VAL A 66 0.15 5.39 -3.22
N LEU A 67 -0.93 5.89 -2.58
CA LEU A 67 -2.10 5.07 -2.25
C LEU A 67 -2.81 4.54 -3.51
N LYS A 68 -2.94 5.36 -4.56
CA LYS A 68 -3.50 4.91 -5.85
C LYS A 68 -2.65 3.81 -6.47
N ASP A 69 -1.33 3.88 -6.35
CA ASP A 69 -0.44 2.83 -6.84
C ASP A 69 -0.52 1.55 -6.00
N VAL A 70 -0.79 1.65 -4.69
CA VAL A 70 -1.12 0.48 -3.88
C VAL A 70 -2.35 -0.24 -4.43
N GLU A 71 -3.44 0.46 -4.72
CA GLU A 71 -4.65 -0.14 -5.27
C GLU A 71 -4.46 -0.68 -6.69
N ARG A 72 -3.76 0.07 -7.55
CA ARG A 72 -3.65 -0.23 -8.98
C ARG A 72 -2.58 -1.25 -9.30
N LEU A 73 -1.46 -1.25 -8.57
CA LEU A 73 -0.28 -2.07 -8.88
C LEU A 73 -0.06 -3.16 -7.84
N ILE A 74 -0.18 -2.83 -6.56
CA ILE A 74 0.17 -3.77 -5.48
C ILE A 74 -0.98 -4.73 -5.20
N LEU A 75 -2.20 -4.24 -5.05
CA LEU A 75 -3.36 -5.06 -4.66
C LEU A 75 -3.62 -6.24 -5.63
N PRO A 76 -3.58 -6.07 -6.97
CA PRO A 76 -3.72 -7.20 -7.90
C PRO A 76 -2.58 -8.22 -7.81
N ALA A 77 -1.41 -7.80 -7.31
CA ALA A 77 -0.23 -8.63 -7.17
C ALA A 77 -0.20 -9.41 -5.84
N VAL A 78 -1.09 -9.10 -4.90
CA VAL A 78 -1.15 -9.72 -3.57
C VAL A 78 -1.83 -11.08 -3.64
N THR A 79 -1.25 -12.06 -2.93
CA THR A 79 -1.98 -13.26 -2.54
C THR A 79 -2.66 -12.98 -1.21
N HIS A 80 -3.97 -13.15 -1.12
CA HIS A 80 -4.76 -12.70 0.02
C HIS A 80 -4.79 -13.76 1.12
N TRP A 81 -3.76 -13.80 1.95
CA TRP A 81 -3.62 -14.81 3.02
C TRP A 81 -4.73 -14.77 4.08
N ASN A 82 -5.35 -13.60 4.30
CA ASN A 82 -6.47 -13.46 5.24
C ASN A 82 -7.82 -13.87 4.64
N HIS A 83 -7.86 -14.19 3.35
CA HIS A 83 -9.09 -14.56 2.67
C HIS A 83 -9.61 -15.89 3.25
N PRO A 84 -10.92 -16.04 3.54
CA PRO A 84 -11.46 -17.25 4.18
C PRO A 84 -11.21 -18.54 3.39
N ASN A 85 -11.17 -18.45 2.05
CA ASN A 85 -10.82 -19.54 1.14
C ASN A 85 -9.29 -19.74 0.89
N PHE A 86 -8.40 -19.11 1.66
CA PHE A 86 -6.96 -19.40 1.57
C PHE A 86 -6.61 -20.66 2.36
N HIS A 87 -6.20 -21.72 1.67
CA HIS A 87 -5.82 -23.01 2.26
C HIS A 87 -4.39 -23.45 1.89
N GLY A 88 -3.55 -22.50 1.47
CA GLY A 88 -2.16 -22.74 1.07
C GLY A 88 -1.17 -22.67 2.23
N LEU A 89 0.01 -23.28 2.05
CA LEU A 89 1.14 -23.24 2.99
C LEU A 89 0.70 -23.60 4.41
N PHE A 90 0.59 -22.68 5.39
CA PHE A 90 -0.04 -22.99 6.67
C PHE A 90 -0.84 -21.82 7.26
N SER A 91 -2.15 -21.95 7.20
CA SER A 91 -3.16 -21.29 8.03
C SER A 91 -4.21 -22.35 8.40
N THR A 92 -4.68 -22.28 9.65
CA THR A 92 -5.50 -23.30 10.36
C THR A 92 -6.96 -23.27 9.98
#